data_AF-A0A3N5GZQ6-F1
#
_entry.id   AF-A0A3N5GZQ6-F1
#
_cell.length_a   1.000
_cell.length_b   1.000
_cell.length_c   1.000
_cell.angle_alpha   90.00
_cell.angle_beta   90.00
_cell.angle_gamma   90.00
#
_symmetry.space_group_name_H-M   'P 1'
#
loop_
_entity.id
_entity.type
_entity.pdbx_description
1 polymer ?
#
loop_
_entity_poly.entity_id
_entity_poly.type
_entity_poly.pdbx_seq_one_letter_code
_entity_poly.pdbx_strand_id
1 'polypeptide(L)'
;MVMIAVPAMLLAALLGSGNAAPARTHAFRVAYVDTTKPDLAPLAAKMKERKILEAAAEMLSALRLPRTLTLKAESCGEANAWYDPPTGVITFCYELVRDFVKSASKSGKFNLTPEQAVIGPFLFIVLHETAHAVFAELAVPVLGREEDAADQVAAYAATQ
;
A
#
# COMPACT_ATOMS: atom_id res chain seq x y z
N MET A 1 -41.36 -53.20 -16.71
CA MET A 1 -40.35 -52.60 -15.81
C MET A 1 -39.60 -51.57 -16.64
N VAL A 2 -39.73 -50.29 -16.29
CA VAL A 2 -39.33 -49.14 -17.14
C VAL A 2 -37.81 -48.96 -17.09
N MET A 3 -37.14 -49.03 -18.25
CA MET A 3 -35.74 -48.61 -18.39
C MET A 3 -35.69 -47.08 -18.43
N ILE A 4 -35.31 -46.46 -17.32
CA ILE A 4 -35.01 -45.03 -17.27
C ILE A 4 -33.57 -44.85 -17.78
N ALA A 5 -33.44 -44.42 -19.02
CA ALA A 5 -32.16 -43.97 -19.56
C ALA A 5 -31.83 -42.61 -18.90
N VAL A 6 -30.91 -42.61 -17.94
CA VAL A 6 -30.37 -41.38 -17.38
C VAL A 6 -29.47 -40.74 -18.45
N PRO A 7 -29.72 -39.50 -18.89
CA PRO A 7 -28.89 -38.85 -19.90
C PRO A 7 -27.46 -38.71 -19.38
N ALA A 8 -26.48 -39.14 -20.16
CA ALA A 8 -25.05 -39.05 -19.86
C ALA A 8 -24.52 -37.61 -19.64
N MET A 9 -25.38 -36.59 -19.79
CA MET A 9 -25.03 -35.19 -19.53
C MET A 9 -24.93 -34.81 -18.06
N LEU A 10 -25.42 -35.63 -17.12
CA LEU A 10 -25.40 -35.26 -15.69
C LEU A 10 -24.10 -35.61 -14.94
N LEU A 11 -23.13 -36.28 -15.59
CA LEU A 11 -21.87 -36.67 -14.94
C LEU A 11 -20.72 -35.66 -15.13
N ALA A 12 -20.91 -34.61 -15.94
CA ALA A 12 -19.90 -33.58 -16.15
C ALA A 12 -19.83 -32.54 -15.01
N ALA A 13 -20.86 -32.48 -14.14
CA ALA A 13 -20.89 -31.54 -13.01
C ALA A 13 -20.06 -31.99 -11.78
N LEU A 14 -19.62 -33.25 -11.74
CA LEU A 14 -18.83 -33.82 -10.64
C LEU A 14 -17.31 -33.78 -10.88
N LEU A 15 -16.90 -33.38 -12.08
CA LEU A 15 -15.50 -33.14 -12.45
C LEU A 15 -15.28 -31.65 -12.65
N GLY A 16 -15.90 -30.82 -11.81
CA GLY A 16 -15.51 -29.43 -11.64
C GLY A 16 -14.04 -29.43 -11.25
N SER A 17 -13.16 -29.30 -12.25
CA SER A 17 -11.83 -28.74 -12.07
C SER A 17 -12.09 -27.38 -11.44
N GLY A 18 -12.06 -27.33 -10.11
CA GLY A 18 -11.95 -26.08 -9.40
C GLY A 18 -10.70 -25.45 -9.97
N ASN A 19 -10.87 -24.46 -10.85
CA ASN A 19 -9.78 -23.58 -11.21
C ASN A 19 -9.21 -23.12 -9.87
N ALA A 20 -8.00 -23.58 -9.55
CA ALA A 20 -7.22 -22.92 -8.54
C ALA A 20 -7.26 -21.43 -8.91
N ALA A 21 -7.79 -20.61 -8.00
CA ALA A 21 -7.77 -19.17 -8.19
C ALA A 21 -6.34 -18.80 -8.61
N PRO A 22 -6.17 -18.02 -9.69
CA PRO A 22 -4.84 -17.71 -10.19
C PRO A 22 -4.00 -17.16 -9.04
N ALA A 23 -2.74 -17.59 -8.99
CA ALA A 23 -1.75 -17.23 -7.98
C ALA A 23 -1.85 -15.75 -7.60
N ARG A 24 -1.90 -15.48 -6.28
CA ARG A 24 -2.14 -14.16 -5.67
C ARG A 24 -1.37 -13.07 -6.42
N THR A 25 -2.09 -12.29 -7.20
CA THR A 25 -1.57 -11.05 -7.78
C THR A 25 -1.35 -10.07 -6.66
N HIS A 26 -0.12 -9.58 -6.48
CA HIS A 26 0.25 -8.58 -5.49
C HIS A 26 -0.85 -7.50 -5.40
N ALA A 27 -1.36 -7.25 -4.18
CA ALA A 27 -2.44 -6.29 -3.96
C ALA A 27 -2.03 -4.84 -4.29
N PHE A 28 -0.74 -4.61 -4.58
CA PHE A 28 -0.17 -3.30 -4.85
C PHE A 28 0.72 -3.32 -6.10
N ARG A 29 0.54 -2.31 -6.96
CA ARG A 29 1.52 -1.88 -7.98
C ARG A 29 2.31 -0.69 -7.45
N VAL A 30 3.48 -0.46 -8.02
CA VAL A 30 4.35 0.67 -7.64
C VAL A 30 4.56 1.59 -8.84
N ALA A 31 4.52 2.91 -8.60
CA ALA A 31 4.81 3.93 -9.59
C ALA A 31 5.68 5.04 -8.98
N TYR A 32 6.69 5.48 -9.73
CA TYR A 32 7.48 6.66 -9.43
C TYR A 32 7.31 7.64 -10.59
N VAL A 33 6.79 8.84 -10.30
CA VAL A 33 6.60 9.90 -11.29
C VAL A 33 7.84 10.78 -11.29
N ASP A 34 8.43 10.99 -12.46
CA ASP A 34 9.58 11.88 -12.58
C ASP A 34 9.23 13.32 -12.16
N THR A 35 10.15 13.98 -11.45
CA THR A 35 9.96 15.34 -10.96
C THR A 35 10.67 16.36 -11.85
N THR A 36 9.99 17.48 -12.11
CA THR A 36 10.60 18.66 -12.76
C THR A 36 11.31 19.59 -11.76
N LYS A 37 11.13 19.37 -10.46
CA LYS A 37 11.74 20.17 -9.39
C LYS A 37 13.18 19.69 -9.12
N PRO A 38 14.21 20.53 -9.36
CA PRO A 38 15.61 20.13 -9.23
C PRO A 38 16.01 19.69 -7.82
N ASP A 39 15.41 20.28 -6.78
CA ASP A 39 15.69 19.96 -5.37
C ASP A 39 15.16 18.58 -4.95
N LEU A 40 14.13 18.08 -5.63
CA LEU A 40 13.52 16.77 -5.35
C LEU A 40 14.10 15.64 -6.21
N ALA A 41 14.77 15.96 -7.33
CA ALA A 41 15.29 14.95 -8.25
C ALA A 41 16.24 13.93 -7.61
N PRO A 42 17.21 14.34 -6.75
CA PRO A 42 18.07 13.36 -6.07
C PRO A 42 17.30 12.44 -5.12
N LEU A 43 16.26 12.98 -4.46
CA LEU A 43 15.44 12.22 -3.53
C LEU A 43 14.55 11.20 -4.28
N ALA A 44 13.89 11.64 -5.35
CA ALA A 44 13.08 10.78 -6.20
C ALA A 44 13.92 9.62 -6.78
N ALA A 45 15.12 9.93 -7.29
CA ALA A 45 16.06 8.93 -7.77
C ALA A 45 16.46 7.93 -6.66
N LYS A 46 16.81 8.43 -5.46
CA LYS A 46 17.18 7.58 -4.32
C LYS A 46 16.03 6.68 -3.86
N MET A 47 14.79 7.17 -3.84
CA MET A 47 13.62 6.37 -3.49
C MET A 47 13.38 5.24 -4.49
N LYS A 48 13.53 5.52 -5.79
CA LYS A 48 13.38 4.53 -6.88
C LYS A 48 14.53 3.52 -6.89
N GLU A 49 15.78 3.99 -6.78
CA GLU A 49 16.98 3.15 -6.73
C GLU A 49 16.91 2.16 -5.56
N ARG A 50 16.45 2.61 -4.39
CA ARG A 50 16.32 1.77 -3.19
C ARG A 50 15.00 1.01 -3.10
N LYS A 51 14.16 1.08 -4.13
CA LYS A 51 12.90 0.33 -4.22
C LYS A 51 12.01 0.50 -2.98
N ILE A 52 11.90 1.74 -2.48
CA ILE A 52 11.25 2.04 -1.20
C ILE A 52 9.76 1.66 -1.21
N LEU A 53 9.05 1.94 -2.30
CA LEU A 53 7.63 1.62 -2.42
C LEU A 53 7.41 0.13 -2.71
N GLU A 54 8.35 -0.54 -3.35
CA GLU A 54 8.32 -2.00 -3.52
C GLU A 54 8.50 -2.70 -2.17
N ALA A 55 9.41 -2.20 -1.31
CA ALA A 55 9.54 -2.71 0.05
C ALA A 55 8.25 -2.49 0.86
N ALA A 56 7.59 -1.34 0.72
CA ALA A 56 6.27 -1.09 1.30
C ALA A 56 5.20 -2.06 0.74
N ALA A 57 5.15 -2.27 -0.57
CA ALA A 57 4.22 -3.20 -1.20
C ALA A 57 4.44 -4.65 -0.73
N GLU A 58 5.69 -5.06 -0.54
CA GLU A 58 6.04 -6.38 -0.03
C GLU A 58 5.60 -6.57 1.43
N MET A 59 5.81 -5.56 2.26
CA MET A 59 5.32 -5.56 3.64
C MET A 59 3.79 -5.70 3.71
N LEU A 60 3.08 -5.07 2.77
CA LEU A 60 1.61 -5.12 2.68
C LEU A 60 1.09 -6.37 1.95
N SER A 61 1.95 -7.30 1.52
CA SER A 61 1.60 -8.44 0.66
C SER A 61 0.59 -9.42 1.28
N ALA A 62 0.47 -9.43 2.62
CA ALA A 62 -0.51 -10.25 3.33
C ALA A 62 -1.95 -9.72 3.20
N LEU A 63 -2.13 -8.45 2.84
CA LEU A 63 -3.42 -7.80 2.77
C LEU A 63 -4.22 -8.33 1.56
N ARG A 64 -5.49 -8.69 1.80
CA ARG A 64 -6.41 -9.15 0.77
C ARG A 64 -7.40 -8.05 0.45
N LEU A 65 -7.19 -7.42 -0.70
CA LEU A 65 -8.05 -6.35 -1.20
C LEU A 65 -8.90 -6.85 -2.39
N PRO A 66 -10.11 -6.30 -2.59
CA PRO A 66 -10.99 -6.68 -3.69
C PRO A 66 -10.45 -6.27 -5.07
N ARG A 67 -9.44 -5.40 -5.10
CA ARG A 67 -8.72 -4.97 -6.30
C ARG A 67 -7.27 -4.63 -6.00
N THR A 68 -6.47 -4.56 -7.05
CA THR A 68 -5.07 -4.08 -6.96
C THR A 68 -5.03 -2.56 -6.85
N LEU A 69 -4.39 -2.04 -5.79
CA LEU A 69 -4.11 -0.63 -5.57
C LEU A 69 -2.74 -0.23 -6.12
N THR A 70 -2.42 1.07 -6.11
CA THR A 70 -1.11 1.59 -6.54
C THR A 70 -0.48 2.43 -5.45
N LEU A 71 0.76 2.11 -5.06
CA LEU A 71 1.62 2.99 -4.28
C LEU A 71 2.37 3.90 -5.27
N LYS A 72 2.17 5.21 -5.19
CA LYS A 72 2.74 6.18 -6.11
C LYS A 72 3.56 7.20 -5.34
N ALA A 73 4.75 7.52 -5.84
CA ALA A 73 5.49 8.69 -5.38
C ALA A 73 5.59 9.74 -6.48
N GLU A 74 5.33 11.00 -6.14
CA GLU A 74 5.37 12.13 -7.08
C GLU A 74 5.70 13.46 -6.40
N SER A 75 5.92 14.51 -7.18
CA SER A 75 6.03 15.89 -6.68
C SER A 75 4.65 16.53 -6.60
N CYS A 76 4.22 16.91 -5.39
CA CYS A 76 2.85 17.38 -5.16
C CYS A 76 2.73 18.91 -5.04
N GLY A 77 3.80 19.62 -4.70
CA GLY A 77 3.68 21.03 -4.27
C GLY A 77 3.66 21.23 -2.76
N GLU A 78 3.35 20.18 -2.00
CA GLU A 78 3.25 20.18 -0.55
C GLU A 78 3.72 18.85 0.05
N ALA A 79 4.11 18.88 1.32
CA ALA A 79 4.53 17.70 2.07
C ALA A 79 3.30 16.93 2.56
N ASN A 80 2.85 15.96 1.77
CA ASN A 80 1.63 15.20 2.07
C ASN A 80 1.70 13.72 1.64
N ALA A 81 0.72 12.95 2.06
CA ALA A 81 0.37 11.64 1.52
C ALA A 81 -1.15 11.47 1.63
N TRP A 82 -1.76 10.67 0.75
CA TRP A 82 -3.19 10.39 0.82
C TRP A 82 -3.56 9.12 0.07
N TYR A 83 -4.65 8.48 0.49
CA TYR A 83 -5.39 7.53 -0.33
C TYR A 83 -6.53 8.21 -1.11
N ASP A 84 -6.65 7.90 -2.41
CA ASP A 84 -7.75 8.33 -3.28
C ASP A 84 -8.65 7.12 -3.61
N PRO A 85 -9.84 6.97 -2.98
CA PRO A 85 -10.70 5.80 -3.18
C PRO A 85 -11.17 5.61 -4.64
N PRO A 86 -11.68 6.64 -5.36
CA PRO A 86 -12.03 6.53 -6.77
C PRO A 86 -10.96 5.89 -7.67
N THR A 87 -9.68 6.23 -7.46
CA THR A 87 -8.58 5.73 -8.32
C THR A 87 -7.86 4.53 -7.73
N GLY A 88 -7.92 4.34 -6.40
CA GLY A 88 -7.14 3.33 -5.68
C GLY A 88 -5.66 3.60 -5.67
N VAL A 89 -5.28 4.86 -5.57
CA VAL A 89 -3.90 5.29 -5.53
C VAL A 89 -3.60 5.83 -4.15
N ILE A 90 -2.58 5.27 -3.51
CA ILE A 90 -1.94 5.84 -2.34
C ILE A 90 -0.76 6.65 -2.84
N THR A 91 -0.81 7.97 -2.64
CA THR A 91 0.21 8.90 -3.11
C THR A 91 1.10 9.34 -1.96
N PHE A 92 2.42 9.32 -2.17
CA PHE A 92 3.42 9.83 -1.25
C PHE A 92 4.20 10.96 -1.93
N CYS A 93 4.11 12.17 -1.39
CA CYS A 93 4.81 13.31 -1.98
C CYS A 93 6.31 13.24 -1.66
N TYR A 94 7.16 13.51 -2.65
CA TYR A 94 8.60 13.64 -2.42
C TYR A 94 8.91 14.73 -1.38
N GLU A 95 8.12 15.79 -1.34
CA GLU A 95 8.23 16.84 -0.33
C GLU A 95 8.06 16.33 1.11
N LEU A 96 7.19 15.33 1.34
CA LEU A 96 7.00 14.72 2.66
C LEU A 96 8.29 14.04 3.13
N VAL A 97 8.87 13.22 2.25
CA VAL A 97 10.12 12.51 2.56
C VAL A 97 11.27 13.50 2.75
N ARG A 98 11.34 14.58 1.96
CA ARG A 98 12.32 15.65 2.13
C ARG A 98 12.20 16.29 3.52
N ASP A 99 10.98 16.56 3.98
CA ASP A 99 10.73 17.20 5.26
C ASP A 99 11.09 16.27 6.44
N PHE A 100 10.87 14.95 6.30
CA PHE A 100 11.40 13.95 7.23
C PHE A 100 12.93 13.95 7.26
N VAL A 101 13.61 13.92 6.11
CA VAL A 101 15.08 13.97 6.03
C VAL A 101 15.60 15.24 6.71
N LYS A 102 15.01 16.40 6.41
CA LYS A 102 15.38 17.70 6.99
C LYS A 102 15.20 17.72 8.51
N SER A 103 14.15 17.09 9.01
CA SER A 103 13.88 16.98 10.45
C SER A 103 14.84 16.00 11.12
N ALA A 104 15.10 14.85 10.49
CA ALA A 104 16.02 13.82 10.96
C ALA A 104 17.45 14.35 11.09
N SER A 105 17.92 15.16 10.13
CA SER A 105 19.25 15.81 10.18
C SER A 105 19.45 16.73 11.38
N LYS A 106 18.38 17.15 12.06
CA LYS A 106 18.45 18.02 13.25
C LYS A 106 18.44 17.27 14.56
N SER A 107 18.06 15.99 14.58
CA SER A 107 17.86 15.27 15.84
C SER A 107 19.21 14.89 16.48
N GLY A 108 20.11 14.26 15.72
CA GLY A 108 21.38 13.73 16.23
C GLY A 108 21.24 12.74 17.40
N LYS A 109 20.01 12.27 17.70
CA LYS A 109 19.71 11.43 18.86
C LYS A 109 19.85 9.95 18.50
N PHE A 110 20.16 9.13 19.51
CA PHE A 110 20.19 7.67 19.42
C PHE A 110 21.20 7.08 18.42
N ASN A 111 22.25 7.83 18.03
CA ASN A 111 23.26 7.43 17.04
C ASN A 111 22.67 6.96 15.69
N LEU A 112 21.51 7.48 15.30
CA LEU A 112 20.89 7.20 14.01
C LEU A 112 21.44 8.15 12.94
N THR A 113 21.70 7.61 11.75
CA THR A 113 21.86 8.42 10.54
C THR A 113 20.51 9.05 10.15
N PRO A 114 20.50 10.20 9.45
CA PRO A 114 19.26 10.80 8.96
C PRO A 114 18.42 9.82 8.15
N GLU A 115 19.05 8.98 7.33
CA GLU A 115 18.40 7.92 6.56
C GLU A 115 17.67 6.92 7.47
N GLN A 116 18.30 6.46 8.55
CA GLN A 116 17.68 5.52 9.50
C GLN A 116 16.51 6.17 10.23
N ALA A 117 16.63 7.45 10.59
CA ALA A 117 15.60 8.17 11.32
C ALA A 117 14.34 8.47 10.48
N VAL A 118 14.42 8.39 9.14
CA VAL A 118 13.27 8.59 8.23
C VAL A 118 12.42 7.33 8.07
N ILE A 119 12.98 6.14 8.28
CA ILE A 119 12.29 4.86 8.03
C ILE A 119 11.00 4.75 8.86
N GLY A 120 11.08 4.99 10.17
CA GLY A 120 9.94 4.87 11.09
C GLY A 120 8.78 5.81 10.71
N PRO A 121 9.00 7.13 10.60
CA PRO A 121 7.96 8.06 10.18
C PRO A 121 7.36 7.73 8.81
N PHE A 122 8.19 7.36 7.83
CA PHE A 122 7.69 7.00 6.51
C PHE A 122 6.84 5.73 6.53
N LEU A 123 7.28 4.71 7.28
CA LEU A 123 6.52 3.48 7.48
C LEU A 123 5.17 3.75 8.15
N PHE A 124 5.14 4.59 9.18
CA PHE A 124 3.90 4.96 9.85
C PHE A 124 2.90 5.58 8.87
N ILE A 125 3.35 6.50 8.01
CA ILE A 125 2.48 7.10 6.99
C ILE A 125 2.01 6.07 5.95
N VAL A 126 2.88 5.16 5.50
CA VAL A 126 2.47 4.06 4.60
C VAL A 126 1.31 3.26 5.22
N LEU A 127 1.44 2.90 6.49
CA LEU A 127 0.41 2.13 7.19
C LEU A 127 -0.87 2.94 7.43
N HIS A 128 -0.74 4.23 7.77
CA HIS A 128 -1.86 5.15 7.94
C HIS A 128 -2.68 5.26 6.64
N GLU A 129 -2.05 5.56 5.50
CA GLU A 129 -2.76 5.65 4.23
C GLU A 129 -3.32 4.30 3.76
N THR A 130 -2.64 3.22 4.10
CA THR A 130 -3.16 1.88 3.84
C THR A 130 -4.38 1.58 4.70
N ALA A 131 -4.50 2.14 5.91
CA ALA A 131 -5.68 2.00 6.74
C ALA A 131 -6.89 2.66 6.08
N HIS A 132 -6.75 3.89 5.55
CA HIS A 132 -7.78 4.54 4.73
C HIS A 132 -8.21 3.67 3.54
N ALA A 133 -7.23 3.06 2.86
CA ALA A 133 -7.51 2.11 1.78
C ALA A 133 -8.29 0.87 2.26
N VAL A 134 -7.92 0.29 3.40
CA VAL A 134 -8.63 -0.84 3.99
C VAL A 134 -10.06 -0.47 4.35
N PHE A 135 -10.27 0.70 4.97
CA PHE A 135 -11.59 1.16 5.37
C PHE A 135 -12.51 1.30 4.17
N ALA A 136 -12.04 1.95 3.11
CA ALA A 136 -12.82 2.15 1.89
C ALA A 136 -13.05 0.84 1.13
N GLU A 137 -11.99 0.07 0.86
CA GLU A 137 -12.07 -1.11 -0.02
C GLU A 137 -12.83 -2.28 0.61
N LEU A 138 -12.75 -2.45 1.92
CA LEU A 138 -13.44 -3.52 2.63
C LEU A 138 -14.73 -3.05 3.31
N ALA A 139 -15.13 -1.79 3.09
CA ALA A 139 -16.27 -1.16 3.75
C ALA A 139 -16.25 -1.35 5.27
N VAL A 140 -15.07 -1.16 5.88
CA VAL A 140 -14.91 -1.29 7.34
C VAL A 140 -15.61 -0.12 8.00
N PRO A 141 -16.54 -0.35 8.95
CA PRO A 141 -17.17 0.75 9.67
C PRO A 141 -16.16 1.39 10.61
N VAL A 142 -15.87 2.67 10.40
CA VAL A 142 -15.03 3.47 11.28
C VAL A 142 -15.91 4.19 12.31
N LEU A 143 -15.64 3.94 13.59
CA LEU A 143 -16.35 4.57 14.70
C LEU A 143 -15.52 5.75 15.22
N GLY A 144 -16.01 6.98 15.07
CA GLY A 144 -15.34 8.19 15.55
C GLY A 144 -14.62 8.95 14.44
N ARG A 145 -13.44 9.51 14.74
CA ARG A 145 -12.64 10.27 13.77
C ARG A 145 -11.79 9.30 12.93
N GLU A 146 -11.89 9.42 11.62
CA GLU A 146 -11.24 8.50 10.69
C GLU A 146 -9.72 8.50 10.81
N GLU A 147 -9.12 9.68 10.95
CA GLU A 147 -7.68 9.84 11.14
C GLU A 147 -7.16 9.17 12.42
N ASP A 148 -7.92 9.23 13.52
CA ASP A 148 -7.53 8.54 14.76
C ASP A 148 -7.59 7.02 14.59
N ALA A 149 -8.55 6.51 13.82
CA ALA A 149 -8.66 5.09 13.53
C ALA A 149 -7.52 4.63 12.60
N ALA A 150 -7.15 5.44 11.60
CA ALA A 150 -6.00 5.18 10.74
C ALA A 150 -4.70 5.16 11.55
N ASP A 151 -4.51 6.11 12.46
CA ASP A 151 -3.35 6.15 13.38
C ASP A 151 -3.30 4.94 14.30
N GLN A 152 -4.45 4.48 14.83
CA GLN A 152 -4.51 3.28 15.66
C GLN A 152 -4.12 2.02 14.88
N VAL A 153 -4.62 1.88 13.64
CA VAL A 153 -4.25 0.76 12.76
C VAL A 153 -2.76 0.82 12.45
N ALA A 154 -2.23 2.00 12.11
CA ALA A 154 -0.82 2.18 11.80
C ALA A 154 0.07 1.83 13.01
N ALA A 155 -0.27 2.33 14.19
CA ALA A 155 0.47 2.05 15.43
C ALA A 155 0.43 0.55 15.79
N TYR A 156 -0.73 -0.10 15.68
CA TYR A 156 -0.84 -1.54 15.92
C TYR A 156 0.00 -2.33 14.92
N ALA A 157 -0.18 -2.08 13.62
CA ALA A 157 0.52 -2.79 12.55
C ALA A 157 2.05 -2.61 12.62
N ALA A 158 2.54 -1.43 13.03
CA ALA A 158 3.96 -1.17 13.16
C ALA A 158 4.66 -1.97 14.29
N THR A 159 3.89 -2.64 15.15
CA THR A 159 4.40 -3.41 16.30
C THR A 159 4.26 -4.93 16.16
N GLN A 160 3.73 -5.41 15.03
CA GLN A 160 3.53 -6.84 14.77
C GLN A 160 4.72 -7.48 14.06
#